data_AF-A0A1V3L7N8-F1
#
_entry.id   AF-A0A1V3L7N8-F1
#
_cell.length_a   1.000
_cell.length_b   1.000
_cell.length_c   1.000
_cell.angle_alpha   90.00
_cell.angle_beta   90.00
_cell.angle_gamma   90.00
#
_symmetry.space_group_name_H-M   'P 1'
#
loop_
_entity.id
_entity.type
_entity.pdbx_description
1 polymer ?
#
loop_
_entity_poly.entity_id
_entity_poly.type
_entity_poly.pdbx_seq_one_letter_code
_entity_poly.pdbx_strand_id
1 'polypeptide(L)' 'MQFKFKKCEEPIFTDEPYYDLFDGGYLNPEELLDDAEQIKKVNEAIEIIKEYIKQAEELGVIEEG' A
#
# COMPACT_ATOMS: atom_id res chain seq x y z
N MET A 1 -9.31 13.17 -4.76
CA MET A 1 -8.94 12.22 -5.83
C MET A 1 -9.96 11.10 -5.81
N GLN A 2 -10.39 10.60 -6.98
CA GLN A 2 -11.23 9.41 -7.08
C GLN A 2 -10.43 8.31 -7.76
N PHE A 3 -10.23 7.18 -7.08
CA PHE A 3 -9.46 6.05 -7.62
C PHE A 3 -10.23 5.32 -8.73
N LYS A 4 -9.53 4.94 -9.79
CA LYS A 4 -10.05 4.15 -10.92
C LYS A 4 -9.63 2.71 -10.73
N PHE A 5 -10.44 1.96 -9.98
CA PHE A 5 -10.23 0.54 -9.79
C PHE A 5 -10.60 -0.26 -11.03
N LYS A 6 -9.84 -1.33 -11.29
CA LYS A 6 -10.23 -2.37 -12.24
C LYS A 6 -11.51 -3.04 -11.75
N LYS A 7 -12.25 -3.62 -12.69
CA LYS A 7 -13.39 -4.47 -12.33
C LYS A 7 -12.87 -5.78 -11.74
N CYS A 8 -13.16 -6.03 -10.47
CA CYS A 8 -12.97 -7.34 -9.85
C CYS A 8 -14.22 -8.20 -10.02
N GLU A 9 -14.04 -9.50 -10.27
CA GLU A 9 -15.16 -10.46 -10.34
C GLU A 9 -15.75 -10.73 -8.95
N GLU A 10 -14.90 -10.81 -7.93
CA GLU A 10 -15.26 -10.93 -6.52
C GLU A 10 -14.46 -9.92 -5.68
N PRO A 11 -15.03 -9.38 -4.58
CA PRO A 11 -14.27 -8.53 -3.67
C PRO A 11 -13.09 -9.29 -3.04
N ILE A 12 -11.96 -8.61 -2.91
CA ILE A 12 -10.82 -9.13 -2.14
C ILE A 12 -11.16 -9.01 -0.66
N PHE A 13 -11.21 -10.15 0.03
CA PHE A 13 -11.34 -10.19 1.48
C PHE A 13 -9.96 -10.03 2.11
N THR A 14 -9.86 -9.12 3.09
CA THR A 14 -8.65 -8.89 3.89
C THR A 14 -9.05 -8.44 5.28
N ASP A 15 -8.38 -8.97 6.29
CA ASP A 15 -8.42 -8.54 7.69
C ASP A 15 -7.21 -7.68 8.08
N GLU A 16 -6.17 -7.63 7.22
CA GLU A 16 -4.92 -6.90 7.43
C GLU A 16 -4.58 -6.00 6.23
N PRO A 17 -5.40 -4.97 5.93
CA PRO A 17 -5.25 -4.17 4.71
C PRO A 17 -3.93 -3.41 4.61
N TYR A 18 -3.28 -3.10 5.72
CA TYR A 18 -1.96 -2.46 5.71
C TYR A 18 -0.87 -3.45 5.34
N TYR A 19 -0.84 -4.63 5.97
CA TYR A 19 0.08 -5.69 5.60
C TYR A 19 -0.07 -6.06 4.11
N ASP A 20 -1.32 -6.22 3.66
CA ASP A 20 -1.59 -6.57 2.27
C ASP A 20 -1.12 -5.51 1.27
N LEU A 21 -1.16 -4.24 1.65
CA LEU A 21 -0.71 -3.13 0.82
C LEU A 21 0.80 -2.94 0.87
N PHE A 22 1.42 -3.07 2.05
CA PHE A 22 2.83 -2.73 2.27
C PHE A 22 3.77 -3.92 2.06
N ASP A 23 3.40 -5.12 2.51
CA ASP A 23 4.34 -6.24 2.69
C ASP A 23 4.09 -7.43 1.75
N GLY A 24 3.32 -7.21 0.68
CA GLY A 24 3.19 -8.17 -0.42
C GLY A 24 1.98 -9.10 -0.34
N GLY A 25 0.85 -8.61 0.17
CA GLY A 25 -0.43 -9.32 0.11
C GLY A 25 -1.30 -8.92 -1.08
N TYR A 26 -2.62 -8.94 -0.90
CA TYR A 26 -3.59 -8.92 -2.01
C TYR A 26 -3.97 -7.53 -2.54
N LEU A 27 -3.39 -6.44 -1.99
CA LEU A 27 -3.79 -5.07 -2.31
C LEU A 27 -2.79 -4.34 -3.24
N ASN A 28 -2.21 -5.07 -4.20
CA ASN A 28 -1.23 -4.53 -5.15
C ASN A 28 -1.85 -3.46 -6.10
N PRO A 29 -1.38 -2.19 -6.09
CA PRO A 29 -1.95 -1.12 -6.92
C PRO A 29 -1.93 -1.42 -8.42
N GLU A 30 -0.88 -2.06 -8.92
CA GLU A 30 -0.70 -2.45 -10.33
C GLU A 30 -1.76 -3.46 -10.78
N GLU A 31 -2.25 -4.28 -9.86
CA GLU A 31 -3.29 -5.26 -10.13
C GLU A 31 -4.68 -4.64 -10.06
N LEU A 32 -4.86 -3.64 -9.19
CA LEU A 32 -6.17 -3.12 -8.80
C LEU A 32 -6.57 -1.79 -9.43
N LEU A 33 -5.66 -1.01 -10.00
CA LEU A 33 -5.96 0.29 -10.61
C LEU A 33 -5.78 0.27 -12.14
N ASP A 34 -6.65 0.99 -12.86
CA ASP A 34 -6.59 1.16 -14.33
C ASP A 34 -5.89 2.47 -14.75
N ASP A 35 -5.44 3.28 -13.80
CA ASP A 35 -4.82 4.58 -14.05
C ASP A 35 -3.34 4.59 -13.63
N ALA A 36 -2.45 4.72 -14.62
CA ALA A 36 -1.00 4.68 -14.40
C ALA A 36 -0.49 5.81 -13.49
N GLU A 37 -1.11 6.98 -13.51
CA GLU A 37 -0.72 8.09 -12.63
C GLU A 37 -1.14 7.81 -11.18
N GLN A 38 -2.30 7.17 -10.98
CA GLN A 38 -2.75 6.76 -9.66
C GLN A 38 -1.91 5.63 -9.08
N ILE A 39 -1.57 4.61 -9.88
CA ILE A 39 -0.65 3.54 -9.48
C ILE A 39 0.66 4.14 -8.99
N LYS A 40 1.27 5.02 -9.82
CA LYS A 40 2.52 5.68 -9.47
C LYS A 40 2.42 6.44 -8.14
N LYS A 41 1.37 7.23 -7.94
CA LYS A 41 1.18 8.01 -6.69
C LYS A 41 1.03 7.13 -5.47
N VAL A 42 0.31 6.01 -5.58
CA VAL A 42 0.13 5.07 -4.47
C VAL A 42 1.47 4.42 -4.13
N ASN A 43 2.23 3.97 -5.12
CA ASN A 43 3.54 3.37 -4.91
C ASN A 43 4.54 4.37 -4.32
N GLU A 44 4.57 5.62 -4.79
CA GLU A 44 5.39 6.68 -4.20
C GLU A 44 5.03 6.93 -2.73
N ALA A 45 3.74 6.95 -2.40
CA ALA A 45 3.29 7.10 -1.01
C ALA A 45 3.68 5.91 -0.14
N ILE A 46 3.58 4.68 -0.68
CA ILE A 46 3.98 3.45 0.01
C ILE A 46 5.46 3.51 0.40
N GLU A 47 6.33 3.85 -0.56
CA GLU A 47 7.77 3.93 -0.31
C GLU A 47 8.12 5.01 0.73
N ILE A 48 7.48 6.19 0.65
CA ILE A 48 7.69 7.26 1.64
C ILE A 48 7.30 6.80 3.04
N ILE A 49 6.17 6.10 3.18
CA ILE A 49 5.69 5.62 4.49
C ILE A 49 6.62 4.54 5.03
N LYS A 50 7.06 3.58 4.20
CA LYS A 50 8.03 2.55 4.59
C LYS A 50 9.33 3.16 5.08
N GLU A 51 9.87 4.13 4.34
CA GLU A 51 11.11 4.81 4.72
C GLU A 51 10.93 5.59 6.03
N TYR A 52 9.80 6.29 6.21
CA TYR A 52 9.48 6.99 7.44
C TYR A 52 9.43 6.06 8.66
N ILE A 53 8.72 4.93 8.55
CA ILE A 53 8.59 3.94 9.64
C ILE A 53 9.96 3.34 9.96
N LYS A 54 10.70 2.91 8.93
CA LYS A 54 12.04 2.36 9.09
C LYS A 54 12.97 3.32 9.82
N GLN A 55 13.01 4.59 9.43
CA GLN A 55 13.86 5.59 10.11
C GLN A 55 13.39 5.85 11.55
N ALA A 56 12.08 5.85 11.79
CA ALA A 56 11.54 6.00 13.15
C ALA A 56 11.97 4.83 14.04
N GLU A 57 11.96 3.59 13.53
CA GLU A 57 12.42 2.40 14.24
C GLU A 57 13.94 2.43 14.47
N GLU A 58 14.74 2.72 13.45
CA GLU A 58 16.20 2.83 13.54
C GLU A 58 16.66 3.88 14.57
N LEU A 59 15.89 4.95 14.74
CA LEU A 59 16.15 6.01 15.71
C LEU A 59 15.52 5.74 17.10
N GLY A 60 14.81 4.63 17.26
CA GLY A 60 14.12 4.27 18.51
C GLY A 60 12.97 5.21 18.87
N VAL A 61 12.37 5.87 17.88
CA VAL A 61 11.15 6.68 18.04
C VAL A 61 9.94 5.77 18.26
N ILE A 62 9.96 4.61 17.60
CA ILE A 62 8.97 3.53 17.74
C ILE A 62 9.70 2.20 17.93
N GLU A 63 9.00 1.22 18.48
CA GLU A 63 9.39 -0.19 18.50
C GLU A 63 8.21 -1.00 17.93
N GLU A 64 8.45 -1.82 16.91
CA GLU A 64 7.47 -2.80 16.44
C GLU A 64 7.59 -4.10 17.26
N GLY A 65 6.44 -4.75 17.50
CA GLY A 65 6.32 -5.92 18.38
C GLY A 65 5.90 -7.19 17.66
#